data_AF-A0A9D6ME92-F1
#
_entry.id   AF-A0A9D6ME92-F1
#
_cell.length_a   1.000
_cell.length_b   1.000
_cell.length_c   1.000
_cell.angle_alpha   90.00
_cell.angle_beta   90.00
_cell.angle_gamma   90.00
#
_symmetry.space_group_name_H-M   'P 1'
#
loop_
_entity.id
_entity.type
_entity.pdbx_description
1 polymer ?
#
loop_
_entity_poly.entity_id
_entity_poly.type
_entity_poly.pdbx_seq_one_letter_code
_entity_poly.pdbx_strand_id
1 'polypeptide(L)'
;MTAKGAERAARLTAIVLALGLPVAALIARWAGWGAGRDSVIEIHGALAEAGGWAPADLTATVGEPLRLRLTSDDVMHGFAVGQSDWPAVDVAPGEVTETTITFNRPGKYVFYCTRWCGVNHWRMRGTIEVAGPTTSPAIESPPLYVTLGLDLDAPHPADVIPERRPSADRGAEPGATIPVEFSTGEYFRAHSPAEVWRALRASPASRELADAEVWDVVAFVWRSNSTPESLVEGKRIYAANCAACHGETGAGNGVMAASLASQLTAEFGHGATKPADFTDPAKMLGASPALLQGKIIRGGMGTGMPYWGPILTESQTWAVLSYLWTFVMD
;
A
#
# COMPACT_ATOMS: atom_id res chain seq x y z
N MET A 1 -33.38 -61.42 0.54
CA MET A 1 -33.94 -60.05 0.68
C MET A 1 -35.34 -60.05 0.10
N THR A 2 -36.35 -59.61 0.87
CA THR A 2 -37.75 -59.57 0.40
C THR A 2 -37.90 -58.53 -0.71
N ALA A 3 -38.74 -58.78 -1.73
CA ALA A 3 -38.99 -57.86 -2.85
C ALA A 3 -39.27 -56.40 -2.41
N LYS A 4 -39.98 -56.22 -1.28
CA LYS A 4 -40.27 -54.90 -0.67
C LYS A 4 -39.03 -54.15 -0.17
N GLY A 5 -37.95 -54.86 0.17
CA GLY A 5 -36.69 -54.26 0.64
C GLY A 5 -35.85 -53.71 -0.52
N ALA A 6 -35.83 -54.42 -1.65
CA ALA A 6 -35.16 -53.96 -2.87
C ALA A 6 -35.85 -52.71 -3.45
N GLU A 7 -37.18 -52.66 -3.41
CA GLU A 7 -37.96 -51.52 -3.90
C GLU A 7 -37.74 -50.25 -3.03
N ARG A 8 -37.66 -50.41 -1.70
CA ARG A 8 -37.34 -49.30 -0.79
C ARG A 8 -35.93 -48.77 -1.00
N ALA A 9 -34.96 -49.65 -1.21
CA ALA A 9 -33.58 -49.26 -1.52
C ALA A 9 -33.51 -48.49 -2.84
N ALA A 10 -34.17 -48.98 -3.90
CA ALA A 10 -34.21 -48.30 -5.20
C ALA A 10 -34.85 -46.91 -5.13
N ARG A 11 -35.94 -46.74 -4.37
CA ARG A 11 -36.58 -45.44 -4.17
C ARG A 11 -35.68 -44.46 -3.40
N LEU A 12 -34.98 -44.92 -2.38
CA LEU A 12 -34.02 -44.10 -1.64
C LEU A 12 -32.84 -43.66 -2.52
N THR A 13 -32.28 -44.58 -3.32
CA THR A 13 -31.22 -44.25 -4.28
C THR A 13 -31.70 -43.24 -5.32
N ALA A 14 -32.92 -43.40 -5.85
CA ALA A 14 -33.49 -42.46 -6.81
C ALA A 14 -33.70 -41.06 -6.20
N ILE A 15 -34.15 -40.97 -4.94
CA ILE A 15 -34.31 -39.68 -4.24
C ILE A 15 -32.95 -39.03 -3.97
N VAL A 16 -31.95 -39.79 -3.53
CA VAL A 16 -30.59 -39.28 -3.31
C VAL A 16 -29.96 -38.79 -4.61
N LEU A 17 -30.17 -39.48 -5.73
CA LEU A 17 -29.69 -38.99 -7.03
C LEU A 17 -30.47 -37.77 -7.51
N ALA A 18 -31.80 -37.79 -7.42
CA ALA A 18 -32.66 -36.71 -7.91
C ALA A 18 -32.54 -35.42 -7.11
N LEU A 19 -32.25 -35.49 -5.80
CA LEU A 19 -32.05 -34.32 -4.95
C LEU A 19 -30.57 -33.99 -4.72
N GLY A 20 -29.72 -35.01 -4.59
CA GLY A 20 -28.30 -34.84 -4.31
C GLY A 20 -27.52 -34.27 -5.48
N LEU A 21 -27.82 -34.65 -6.73
CA LEU A 21 -27.16 -34.09 -7.92
C LEU A 21 -27.46 -32.60 -8.12
N PRO A 22 -28.71 -32.11 -8.07
CA PRO A 22 -28.97 -30.67 -8.19
C PRO A 22 -28.45 -29.87 -7.00
N VAL A 23 -28.48 -30.42 -5.77
CA VAL A 23 -27.88 -29.76 -4.61
C VAL A 23 -26.36 -29.69 -4.74
N ALA A 24 -25.69 -30.77 -5.17
CA ALA A 24 -24.26 -30.77 -5.43
C ALA A 24 -23.88 -29.82 -6.58
N ALA A 25 -24.70 -29.72 -7.62
CA ALA A 25 -24.50 -28.78 -8.72
C ALA A 25 -24.71 -27.32 -8.29
N LEU A 26 -25.68 -27.05 -7.40
CA LEU A 26 -25.88 -25.73 -6.79
C LEU A 26 -24.71 -25.37 -5.85
N ILE A 27 -24.23 -26.31 -5.05
CA ILE A 27 -23.04 -26.13 -4.20
C ILE A 27 -21.81 -25.88 -5.08
N ALA A 28 -21.61 -26.63 -6.15
CA ALA A 28 -20.50 -26.44 -7.07
C ALA A 28 -20.57 -25.08 -7.79
N ARG A 29 -21.77 -24.62 -8.19
CA ARG A 29 -21.95 -23.27 -8.76
C ARG A 29 -21.71 -22.17 -7.73
N TRP A 30 -22.19 -22.34 -6.50
CA TRP A 30 -21.97 -21.38 -5.41
C TRP A 30 -20.51 -21.35 -4.96
N ALA A 31 -19.82 -22.49 -4.99
CA ALA A 31 -18.39 -22.64 -4.71
C ALA A 31 -17.49 -22.34 -5.92
N GLY A 32 -18.05 -21.91 -7.06
CA GLY A 32 -17.28 -21.52 -8.25
C GLY A 32 -16.57 -22.66 -9.00
N TRP A 33 -16.85 -23.93 -8.70
CA TRP A 33 -16.22 -25.13 -9.30
C TRP A 33 -16.60 -25.42 -10.76
N GLY A 34 -17.00 -24.41 -11.54
CA GLY A 34 -17.47 -24.58 -12.93
C GLY A 34 -17.17 -23.43 -13.88
N ALA A 35 -16.40 -22.42 -13.49
CA ALA A 35 -15.86 -21.47 -14.46
C ALA A 35 -14.84 -22.22 -15.33
N GLY A 36 -15.21 -22.46 -16.59
CA GLY A 36 -14.42 -23.28 -17.49
C GLY A 36 -13.00 -22.74 -17.69
N ARG A 37 -12.06 -23.64 -17.99
CA ARG A 37 -10.65 -23.39 -18.30
C ARG A 37 -10.36 -22.33 -19.39
N ASP A 38 -11.39 -21.72 -19.98
CA ASP A 38 -11.34 -20.70 -21.02
C ASP A 38 -12.23 -19.46 -20.80
N SER A 39 -12.79 -19.23 -19.59
CA SER A 39 -13.62 -18.05 -19.37
C SER A 39 -12.80 -16.76 -19.35
N VAL A 40 -13.11 -15.83 -20.26
CA VAL A 40 -12.65 -14.44 -20.21
C VAL A 40 -13.62 -13.63 -19.35
N ILE A 41 -13.10 -12.89 -18.37
CA ILE A 41 -13.91 -12.03 -17.50
C ILE A 41 -13.89 -10.61 -18.05
N GLU A 42 -15.05 -10.05 -18.36
CA GLU A 42 -15.18 -8.64 -18.72
C GLU A 42 -15.35 -7.78 -17.47
N ILE A 43 -14.56 -6.71 -17.37
CA ILE A 43 -14.56 -5.75 -16.26
C ILE A 43 -14.81 -4.36 -16.83
N HIS A 44 -15.87 -3.74 -16.33
CA HIS A 44 -16.23 -2.35 -16.60
C HIS A 44 -15.66 -1.45 -15.51
N GLY A 45 -15.02 -0.35 -15.92
CA GLY A 45 -14.61 0.74 -15.04
C GLY A 45 -15.56 1.92 -15.18
N ALA A 46 -16.09 2.39 -14.06
CA ALA A 46 -16.78 3.67 -13.94
C ALA A 46 -16.20 4.47 -12.76
N LEU A 47 -16.50 5.76 -12.67
CA LEU A 47 -16.20 6.60 -11.52
C LEU A 47 -16.62 5.91 -10.21
N ALA A 48 -15.87 6.13 -9.14
CA ALA A 48 -16.13 5.44 -7.87
C ALA A 48 -17.54 5.70 -7.32
N GLU A 49 -18.07 6.92 -7.47
CA GLU A 49 -19.45 7.28 -7.13
C GLU A 49 -20.52 6.58 -8.00
N ALA A 50 -20.14 6.07 -9.17
CA ALA A 50 -21.01 5.33 -10.09
C ALA A 50 -20.88 3.80 -9.94
N GLY A 51 -20.07 3.31 -8.98
CA GLY A 51 -19.91 1.88 -8.69
C GLY A 51 -18.49 1.36 -8.85
N GLY A 52 -17.57 2.12 -9.44
CA GLY A 52 -16.18 1.72 -9.59
C GLY A 52 -15.99 0.58 -10.58
N TRP A 53 -15.15 -0.39 -10.23
CA TRP A 53 -14.90 -1.58 -11.05
C TRP A 53 -16.01 -2.62 -10.88
N ALA A 54 -16.52 -3.16 -11.98
CA ALA A 54 -17.54 -4.20 -11.98
C ALA A 54 -17.17 -5.33 -12.97
N PRO A 55 -17.01 -6.59 -12.50
CA PRO A 55 -17.05 -7.01 -11.09
C PRO A 55 -15.86 -6.48 -10.27
N ALA A 56 -16.11 -6.19 -8.98
CA ALA A 56 -15.08 -5.74 -8.04
C ALA A 56 -14.35 -6.91 -7.35
N ASP A 57 -14.95 -8.09 -7.33
CA ASP A 57 -14.40 -9.29 -6.69
C ASP A 57 -14.22 -10.40 -7.73
N LEU A 58 -12.99 -10.88 -7.81
CA LEU A 58 -12.54 -11.88 -8.77
C LEU A 58 -11.95 -13.07 -8.04
N THR A 59 -11.97 -14.23 -8.70
CA THR A 59 -11.31 -15.44 -8.22
C THR A 59 -10.34 -15.95 -9.27
N ALA A 60 -9.19 -16.44 -8.84
CA ALA A 60 -8.21 -17.08 -9.73
C ALA A 60 -7.57 -18.29 -9.05
N THR A 61 -6.83 -19.09 -9.82
CA THR A 61 -6.06 -20.23 -9.31
C THR A 61 -4.59 -20.03 -9.62
N VAL A 62 -3.70 -20.41 -8.70
CA VAL A 62 -2.25 -20.42 -8.93
C VAL A 62 -1.91 -21.23 -10.19
N GLY A 63 -1.13 -20.62 -11.08
CA GLY A 63 -0.69 -21.21 -12.34
C GLY A 63 -1.73 -21.21 -13.46
N GLU A 64 -2.99 -20.86 -13.20
CA GLU A 64 -4.02 -20.73 -14.22
C GLU A 64 -4.10 -19.29 -14.76
N PRO A 65 -4.13 -19.08 -16.10
CA PRO A 65 -4.26 -17.75 -16.67
C PRO A 65 -5.64 -17.12 -16.42
N LEU A 66 -5.68 -15.97 -15.74
CA LEU A 66 -6.85 -15.11 -15.57
C LEU A 66 -6.93 -14.13 -16.74
N ARG A 67 -7.72 -14.47 -17.76
CA ARG A 67 -7.97 -13.61 -18.92
C ARG A 67 -9.04 -12.55 -18.62
N LEU A 68 -8.68 -11.28 -18.81
CA LEU A 68 -9.51 -10.12 -18.54
C LEU A 68 -9.74 -9.30 -19.83
N ARG A 69 -10.97 -8.84 -20.01
CA ARG A 69 -11.37 -7.79 -20.97
C ARG A 69 -11.75 -6.56 -20.17
N LEU A 70 -11.01 -5.48 -20.32
CA LEU A 70 -11.21 -4.25 -19.57
C LEU A 70 -11.85 -3.21 -20.49
N THR A 71 -12.88 -2.53 -20.02
CA THR A 71 -13.49 -1.40 -20.74
C THR A 71 -13.93 -0.32 -19.75
N SER A 72 -14.14 0.90 -20.25
CA SER A 72 -14.63 2.02 -19.44
C SER A 72 -15.99 2.50 -19.93
N ASP A 73 -16.86 2.79 -18.97
CA ASP A 73 -18.20 3.31 -19.22
C ASP A 73 -18.25 4.85 -19.22
N ASP A 74 -17.15 5.53 -18.86
CA ASP A 74 -17.12 6.99 -18.73
C ASP A 74 -15.81 7.68 -19.15
N VAL A 75 -14.75 7.62 -18.34
CA VAL A 75 -13.48 8.34 -18.51
C VAL A 75 -12.31 7.38 -18.63
N MET A 76 -11.11 7.89 -18.92
CA MET A 76 -9.91 7.05 -18.88
C MET A 76 -9.68 6.55 -17.45
N HIS A 77 -9.57 5.23 -17.31
CA HIS A 77 -9.06 4.57 -16.11
C HIS A 77 -7.72 3.93 -16.41
N GLY A 78 -7.07 3.42 -15.38
CA GLY A 78 -5.96 2.49 -15.53
C GLY A 78 -6.16 1.32 -14.59
N PHE A 79 -5.66 0.13 -14.92
CA PHE A 79 -5.84 -1.08 -14.12
C PHE A 79 -4.46 -1.64 -13.79
N ALA A 80 -4.17 -1.78 -12.50
CA ALA A 80 -2.97 -2.45 -12.02
C ALA A 80 -3.29 -3.36 -10.85
N VAL A 81 -2.51 -4.43 -10.67
CA VAL A 81 -2.61 -5.34 -9.53
C VAL A 81 -1.50 -4.98 -8.53
N GLY A 82 -1.88 -4.73 -7.28
CA GLY A 82 -0.98 -4.46 -6.17
C GLY A 82 -0.06 -5.63 -5.85
N GLN A 83 1.13 -5.33 -5.33
CA GLN A 83 2.18 -6.30 -5.02
C GLN A 83 2.50 -7.26 -6.18
N SER A 84 2.48 -6.71 -7.41
CA SER A 84 2.61 -7.46 -8.65
C SER A 84 3.48 -6.69 -9.64
N ASP A 85 4.29 -7.40 -10.43
CA ASP A 85 5.16 -6.81 -11.47
C ASP A 85 4.44 -6.59 -12.81
N TRP A 86 3.11 -6.68 -12.77
CA TRP A 86 2.26 -6.64 -13.95
C TRP A 86 2.12 -5.20 -14.44
N PRO A 87 2.32 -4.94 -15.74
CA PRO A 87 2.22 -3.58 -16.25
C PRO A 87 0.80 -3.06 -16.05
N ALA A 88 0.70 -1.79 -15.65
CA ALA A 88 -0.58 -1.10 -15.63
C ALA A 88 -1.15 -1.02 -17.04
N VAL A 89 -2.46 -1.20 -17.16
CA VAL A 89 -3.20 -1.17 -18.43
C VAL A 89 -4.07 0.07 -18.45
N ASP A 90 -3.96 0.90 -19.48
CA ASP A 90 -4.90 2.00 -19.69
C ASP A 90 -6.23 1.46 -20.21
N VAL A 91 -7.34 1.95 -19.65
CA VAL A 91 -8.69 1.49 -19.96
C VAL A 91 -9.49 2.69 -20.45
N ALA A 92 -9.63 2.80 -21.77
CA ALA A 92 -10.27 3.92 -22.44
C ALA A 92 -11.77 3.68 -22.70
N PRO A 93 -12.62 4.72 -22.66
CA PRO A 93 -14.02 4.60 -23.04
C PRO A 93 -14.20 4.17 -24.50
N GLY A 94 -15.11 3.24 -24.74
CA GLY A 94 -15.42 2.74 -26.10
C GLY A 94 -14.41 1.77 -26.69
N GLU A 95 -13.36 1.41 -25.94
CA GLU A 95 -12.38 0.38 -26.30
C GLU A 95 -12.45 -0.79 -25.33
N VAL A 96 -12.12 -1.98 -25.83
CA VAL A 96 -11.91 -3.16 -24.98
C VAL A 96 -10.45 -3.56 -25.05
N THR A 97 -9.78 -3.54 -23.90
CA THR A 97 -8.38 -3.92 -23.76
C THR A 97 -8.26 -5.29 -23.11
N GLU A 98 -7.54 -6.21 -23.73
CA GLU A 98 -7.34 -7.56 -23.18
C GLU A 98 -6.02 -7.65 -22.42
N THR A 99 -6.05 -8.30 -21.25
CA THR A 99 -4.85 -8.62 -20.48
C THR A 99 -5.00 -10.00 -19.85
N THR A 100 -3.89 -10.70 -19.59
CA THR A 100 -3.92 -12.08 -19.09
C THR A 100 -3.03 -12.25 -17.87
N ILE A 101 -3.68 -12.19 -16.72
CA ILE A 101 -3.34 -12.53 -15.33
C ILE A 101 -2.66 -13.89 -15.07
N THR A 102 -1.56 -14.07 -14.34
CA THR A 102 -1.15 -15.41 -13.84
C THR A 102 -0.43 -15.27 -12.52
N PHE A 103 -1.00 -15.88 -11.49
CA PHE A 103 -0.50 -15.80 -10.13
C PHE A 103 0.36 -17.01 -9.79
N ASN A 104 1.47 -16.79 -9.10
CA ASN A 104 2.39 -17.83 -8.66
C ASN A 104 2.23 -18.19 -7.17
N ARG A 105 1.43 -17.42 -6.42
CA ARG A 105 1.18 -17.63 -4.99
C ARG A 105 -0.30 -17.45 -4.68
N PRO A 106 -0.87 -18.29 -3.78
CA PRO A 106 -2.22 -18.06 -3.31
C PRO A 106 -2.24 -16.84 -2.39
N GLY A 107 -3.41 -16.19 -2.28
CA GLY A 107 -3.61 -15.02 -1.44
C GLY A 107 -4.59 -14.02 -2.02
N LYS A 108 -4.79 -12.93 -1.30
CA LYS A 108 -5.67 -11.84 -1.70
C LYS A 108 -4.85 -10.72 -2.33
N TYR A 109 -5.12 -10.41 -3.58
CA TYR A 109 -4.52 -9.30 -4.31
C TYR A 109 -5.55 -8.17 -4.46
N VAL A 110 -5.08 -6.93 -4.49
CA VAL A 110 -5.94 -5.76 -4.72
C VAL A 110 -5.59 -5.16 -6.07
N PHE A 111 -6.55 -5.06 -6.98
CA PHE A 111 -6.37 -4.24 -8.18
C PHE A 111 -6.92 -2.84 -7.95
N TYR A 112 -6.35 -1.84 -8.61
CA TYR A 112 -6.63 -0.44 -8.34
C TYR A 112 -6.47 0.43 -9.58
N CYS A 113 -7.10 1.61 -9.54
CA CYS A 113 -6.99 2.58 -10.61
C CYS A 113 -5.64 3.31 -10.59
N THR A 114 -4.99 3.45 -11.74
CA THR A 114 -3.71 4.17 -11.89
C THR A 114 -3.81 5.47 -12.69
N ARG A 115 -4.99 5.77 -13.25
CA ARG A 115 -5.28 7.02 -13.97
C ARG A 115 -6.23 7.88 -13.17
N TRP A 116 -5.91 9.15 -13.07
CA TRP A 116 -6.79 10.11 -12.42
C TRP A 116 -8.12 10.21 -13.16
N CYS A 117 -9.15 9.58 -12.60
CA CYS A 117 -10.48 9.52 -13.17
C CYS A 117 -11.47 10.45 -12.47
N GLY A 118 -11.22 10.84 -11.21
CA GLY A 118 -12.10 11.74 -10.46
C GLY A 118 -11.68 11.92 -9.00
N VAL A 119 -12.43 12.72 -8.24
CA VAL A 119 -12.11 13.06 -6.84
C VAL A 119 -12.02 11.83 -5.93
N ASN A 120 -12.79 10.79 -6.23
CA ASN A 120 -12.80 9.54 -5.49
C ASN A 120 -11.89 8.47 -6.12
N HIS A 121 -10.93 8.86 -6.97
CA HIS A 121 -10.04 7.95 -7.69
C HIS A 121 -9.43 6.85 -6.80
N TRP A 122 -9.01 7.22 -5.58
CA TRP A 122 -8.40 6.28 -4.63
C TRP A 122 -9.33 5.14 -4.17
N ARG A 123 -10.65 5.29 -4.33
CA ARG A 123 -11.68 4.27 -4.01
C ARG A 123 -11.86 3.24 -5.12
N MET A 124 -11.33 3.48 -6.33
CA MET A 124 -11.44 2.56 -7.45
C MET A 124 -10.52 1.36 -7.28
N ARG A 125 -10.95 0.42 -6.46
CA ARG A 125 -10.22 -0.79 -6.09
C ARG A 125 -11.16 -2.00 -6.12
N GLY A 126 -10.59 -3.17 -6.36
CA GLY A 126 -11.27 -4.45 -6.23
C GLY A 126 -10.29 -5.54 -5.79
N THR A 127 -10.77 -6.77 -5.63
CA THR A 127 -10.00 -7.87 -5.07
C THR A 127 -9.94 -9.08 -5.99
N ILE A 128 -8.81 -9.78 -5.98
CA ILE A 128 -8.63 -11.08 -6.62
C ILE A 128 -8.23 -12.06 -5.51
N GLU A 129 -9.12 -13.01 -5.22
CA GLU A 129 -8.84 -14.14 -4.33
C GLU A 129 -8.20 -15.27 -5.14
N VAL A 130 -6.91 -15.55 -4.88
CA VAL A 130 -6.15 -16.58 -5.60
C VAL A 130 -6.09 -17.86 -4.77
N ALA A 131 -6.77 -18.90 -5.24
CA ALA A 131 -6.74 -20.24 -4.65
C ALA A 131 -5.52 -21.03 -5.12
N GLY A 132 -5.01 -21.92 -4.28
CA GLY A 132 -3.91 -22.81 -4.63
C GLY A 132 -3.38 -23.56 -3.42
N PRO A 133 -2.55 -24.60 -3.62
CA PRO A 133 -1.89 -25.27 -2.51
C PRO A 133 -1.05 -24.25 -1.75
N THR A 134 -1.45 -23.96 -0.51
CA THR A 134 -0.69 -23.11 0.39
C THR A 134 0.67 -23.76 0.60
N THR A 135 1.70 -23.25 -0.08
CA THR A 135 3.08 -23.50 0.35
C THR A 135 3.16 -22.78 1.68
N SER A 136 3.03 -23.54 2.79
CA SER A 136 3.05 -23.14 4.21
C SER A 136 2.81 -21.66 4.47
N PRO A 137 1.72 -21.23 5.15
CA PRO A 137 1.48 -19.81 5.39
C PRO A 137 2.76 -19.19 5.93
N ALA A 138 3.37 -18.28 5.16
CA ALA A 138 4.47 -17.50 5.68
C ALA A 138 3.92 -16.87 6.95
N ILE A 139 4.54 -17.16 8.10
CA ILE A 139 4.18 -16.44 9.32
C ILE A 139 4.62 -15.01 9.03
N GLU A 140 3.66 -14.21 8.56
CA GLU A 140 3.90 -12.82 8.23
C GLU A 140 4.21 -12.14 9.56
N SER A 141 5.45 -11.70 9.70
CA SER A 141 5.86 -11.01 10.92
C SER A 141 5.00 -9.77 11.07
N PRO A 142 4.51 -9.46 12.28
CA PRO A 142 3.72 -8.26 12.48
C PRO A 142 4.47 -7.03 11.94
N PRO A 143 3.75 -6.05 11.36
CA PRO A 143 4.38 -4.83 10.90
C PRO A 143 5.21 -4.17 12.01
N LEU A 144 6.31 -3.51 11.64
CA LEU A 144 7.30 -3.02 12.59
C LEU A 144 6.70 -2.09 13.65
N TYR A 145 5.74 -1.24 13.28
CA TYR A 145 5.05 -0.35 14.22
C TYR A 145 4.28 -1.11 15.32
N VAL A 146 3.78 -2.32 15.03
CA VAL A 146 3.10 -3.19 16.01
C VAL A 146 4.12 -3.78 16.96
N THR A 147 5.22 -4.32 16.42
CA THR A 147 6.31 -4.92 17.21
C THR A 147 6.97 -3.89 18.14
N LEU A 148 7.07 -2.63 17.70
CA LEU A 148 7.61 -1.52 18.48
C LEU A 148 6.57 -0.86 19.41
N GLY A 149 5.29 -1.27 19.36
CA GLY A 149 4.23 -0.68 20.17
C GLY A 149 3.94 0.79 19.87
N LEU A 150 4.15 1.23 18.62
CA LEU A 150 3.95 2.62 18.21
C LEU A 150 2.44 2.91 18.02
N ASP A 151 1.94 3.91 18.73
CA ASP A 151 0.63 4.50 18.43
C ASP A 151 0.78 5.37 17.18
N LEU A 152 0.27 4.93 16.04
CA LEU A 152 0.40 5.73 14.82
C LEU A 152 -0.36 7.07 14.94
N ASP A 153 -1.46 7.14 15.68
CA ASP A 153 -2.37 8.29 15.66
C ASP A 153 -2.04 9.36 16.72
N ALA A 154 -1.16 9.05 17.66
CA ALA A 154 -0.60 10.03 18.57
C ALA A 154 0.31 11.05 17.83
N PRO A 155 0.41 12.29 18.33
CA PRO A 155 1.42 13.24 17.86
C PRO A 155 2.84 12.79 18.17
N HIS A 156 3.74 12.88 17.19
CA HIS A 156 5.18 12.60 17.34
C HIS A 156 6.02 13.81 16.88
N PRO A 157 5.88 15.00 17.50
CA PRO A 157 6.68 16.14 17.10
C PRO A 157 8.14 15.97 17.55
N ALA A 158 9.07 16.45 16.74
CA ALA A 158 10.45 16.62 17.13
C ALA A 158 10.53 17.64 18.27
N ASP A 159 11.24 17.28 19.33
CA ASP A 159 11.59 18.16 20.45
C ASP A 159 12.72 19.13 20.11
N VAL A 160 13.52 18.78 19.09
CA VAL A 160 14.61 19.59 18.55
C VAL A 160 14.50 19.61 17.02
N ILE A 161 14.66 20.81 16.44
CA ILE A 161 14.66 21.01 14.98
C ILE A 161 15.91 21.78 14.57
N PRO A 162 16.44 21.55 13.37
CA PRO A 162 17.63 22.24 12.89
C PRO A 162 17.31 23.67 12.45
N GLU A 163 18.25 24.60 12.66
CA GLU A 163 18.14 25.99 12.20
C GLU A 163 18.23 26.13 10.67
N ARG A 164 18.81 25.12 10.00
CA ARG A 164 18.98 25.05 8.55
C ARG A 164 18.69 23.64 8.06
N ARG A 165 18.37 23.49 6.78
CA ARG A 165 18.16 22.18 6.17
C ARG A 165 19.41 21.28 6.33
N PRO A 166 19.29 20.12 6.99
CA PRO A 166 20.40 19.17 7.12
C PRO A 166 20.84 18.63 5.76
N SER A 167 22.15 18.38 5.62
CA SER A 167 22.74 17.87 4.38
C SER A 167 23.56 16.63 4.61
N ALA A 168 23.23 15.59 3.84
CA ALA A 168 23.96 14.35 3.89
C ALA A 168 25.37 14.46 3.27
N ASP A 169 25.60 15.40 2.35
CA ASP A 169 26.94 15.65 1.78
C ASP A 169 27.88 16.26 2.83
N ARG A 170 27.41 17.26 3.58
CA ARG A 170 28.19 17.84 4.67
C ARG A 170 28.42 16.85 5.81
N GLY A 171 27.44 15.97 6.07
CA GLY A 171 27.56 14.91 7.09
C GLY A 171 28.53 13.79 6.71
N ALA A 172 28.90 13.68 5.43
CA ALA A 172 29.86 12.70 4.93
C ALA A 172 31.32 13.15 5.09
N GLU A 173 31.58 14.40 5.48
CA GLU A 173 32.93 14.96 5.60
C GLU A 173 33.77 14.18 6.66
N PRO A 174 35.08 13.96 6.39
CA PRO A 174 35.96 13.21 7.26
C PRO A 174 36.23 13.96 8.58
N GLY A 175 35.38 13.73 9.57
CA GLY A 175 35.48 14.33 10.91
C GLY A 175 34.50 13.74 11.92
N ALA A 176 33.33 13.28 11.47
CA ALA A 176 32.37 12.58 12.30
C ALA A 176 32.63 11.06 12.26
N THR A 177 33.10 10.49 13.37
CA THR A 177 33.03 9.02 13.52
C THR A 177 31.61 8.68 13.92
N ILE A 178 30.86 8.02 13.05
CA ILE A 178 29.49 7.57 13.36
C ILE A 178 29.59 6.19 14.01
N PRO A 179 29.17 6.05 15.29
CA PRO A 179 29.12 4.74 15.90
C PRO A 179 28.24 3.77 15.09
N VAL A 180 28.70 2.52 14.96
CA VAL A 180 28.13 1.52 14.04
C VAL A 180 26.66 1.23 14.34
N GLU A 181 26.23 1.38 15.58
CA GLU A 181 24.84 1.21 15.99
C GLU A 181 23.89 2.13 15.20
N PHE A 182 24.29 3.38 14.93
CA PHE A 182 23.48 4.36 14.22
C PHE A 182 23.36 4.08 12.72
N SER A 183 24.23 3.24 12.15
CA SER A 183 24.19 2.84 10.75
C SER A 183 23.49 1.49 10.52
N THR A 184 22.98 0.84 11.57
CA THR A 184 22.19 -0.38 11.41
C THR A 184 20.77 -0.08 10.93
N GLY A 185 20.26 -0.90 10.00
CA GLY A 185 18.89 -0.75 9.50
C GLY A 185 17.82 -0.94 10.58
N GLU A 186 18.09 -1.71 11.63
CA GLU A 186 17.19 -1.85 12.79
C GLU A 186 17.08 -0.54 13.57
N TYR A 187 18.22 0.05 13.94
CA TYR A 187 18.25 1.30 14.68
C TYR A 187 17.63 2.45 13.89
N PHE A 188 18.00 2.57 12.60
CA PHE A 188 17.41 3.54 11.67
C PHE A 188 15.89 3.44 11.64
N ARG A 189 15.34 2.23 11.48
CA ARG A 189 13.88 2.06 11.35
C ARG A 189 13.12 2.38 12.64
N ALA A 190 13.72 2.11 13.80
CA ALA A 190 13.05 2.26 15.09
C ALA A 190 13.07 3.69 15.64
N HIS A 191 14.04 4.52 15.25
CA HIS A 191 14.25 5.85 15.84
C HIS A 191 13.98 6.99 14.85
N SER A 192 13.44 8.08 15.34
CA SER A 192 13.26 9.34 14.61
C SER A 192 14.59 10.09 14.43
N PRO A 193 14.71 10.96 13.40
CA PRO A 193 15.88 11.83 13.26
C PRO A 193 16.25 12.63 14.53
N ALA A 194 15.25 13.14 15.25
CA ALA A 194 15.46 13.88 16.50
C ALA A 194 16.01 13.00 17.63
N GLU A 195 15.56 11.75 17.74
CA GLU A 195 16.13 10.79 18.71
C GLU A 195 17.59 10.45 18.37
N VAL A 196 17.89 10.24 17.09
CA VAL A 196 19.27 9.98 16.64
C VAL A 196 20.16 11.21 16.88
N TRP A 197 19.65 12.42 16.61
CA TRP A 197 20.36 13.65 16.94
C TRP A 197 20.70 13.73 18.43
N ARG A 198 19.73 13.45 19.33
CA ARG A 198 19.98 13.46 20.79
C ARG A 198 21.03 12.43 21.20
N ALA A 199 20.93 11.22 20.65
CA ALA A 199 21.88 10.15 20.94
C ALA A 199 23.30 10.48 20.46
N LEU A 200 23.44 11.04 19.24
CA LEU A 200 24.72 11.52 18.73
C LEU A 200 25.24 12.66 19.60
N ARG A 201 24.42 13.68 19.90
CA ARG A 201 24.81 14.85 20.70
C ARG A 201 25.35 14.47 22.09
N ALA A 202 24.81 13.40 22.69
CA ALA A 202 25.26 12.83 23.96
C ALA A 202 26.50 11.92 23.84
N SER A 203 26.86 11.50 22.62
CA SER A 203 28.01 10.64 22.35
C SER A 203 29.32 11.43 22.37
N PRO A 204 30.42 10.85 22.92
CA PRO A 204 31.75 11.42 22.78
C PRO A 204 32.18 11.63 21.32
N ALA A 205 31.64 10.82 20.40
CA ALA A 205 32.02 10.83 18.99
C ALA A 205 31.65 12.12 18.24
N SER A 206 30.68 12.89 18.73
CA SER A 206 30.28 14.16 18.11
C SER A 206 30.53 15.37 19.01
N ARG A 207 31.22 15.22 20.15
CA ARG A 207 31.35 16.26 21.19
C ARG A 207 31.83 17.62 20.66
N GLU A 208 32.74 17.59 19.70
CA GLU A 208 33.34 18.79 19.11
C GLU A 208 32.53 19.40 17.95
N LEU A 209 31.49 18.69 17.46
CA LEU A 209 30.63 19.18 16.38
C LEU A 209 29.63 20.21 16.92
N ALA A 210 29.32 21.24 16.14
CA ALA A 210 28.19 22.12 16.35
C ALA A 210 26.86 21.37 16.10
N ASP A 211 25.76 21.87 16.66
CA ASP A 211 24.44 21.22 16.53
C ASP A 211 24.00 21.03 15.08
N ALA A 212 24.32 21.99 14.22
CA ALA A 212 24.03 21.91 12.80
C ALA A 212 24.90 20.91 12.04
N GLU A 213 26.09 20.56 12.54
CA GLU A 213 26.95 19.51 12.00
C GLU A 213 26.45 18.13 12.46
N VAL A 214 25.95 18.00 13.70
CA VAL A 214 25.29 16.76 14.16
C VAL A 214 24.04 16.48 13.31
N TRP A 215 23.27 17.50 12.95
CA TRP A 215 22.14 17.33 12.03
C TRP A 215 22.57 16.87 10.62
N ASP A 216 23.67 17.39 10.10
CA ASP A 216 24.23 16.92 8.83
C ASP A 216 24.63 15.43 8.92
N VAL A 217 25.19 14.99 10.06
CA VAL A 217 25.46 13.55 10.32
C VAL A 217 24.17 12.72 10.33
N VAL A 218 23.09 13.21 10.93
CA VAL A 218 21.78 12.54 10.90
C VAL A 218 21.28 12.40 9.45
N ALA A 219 21.40 13.46 8.63
CA ALA A 219 21.04 13.40 7.22
C ALA A 219 21.88 12.36 6.46
N PHE A 220 23.18 12.28 6.76
CA PHE A 220 24.04 11.26 6.17
C PHE A 220 23.60 9.83 6.53
N VAL A 221 23.28 9.57 7.81
CA VAL A 221 22.73 8.29 8.27
C VAL A 221 21.45 7.96 7.49
N TRP A 222 20.52 8.90 7.35
CA TRP A 222 19.27 8.70 6.60
C TRP A 222 19.55 8.38 5.13
N ARG A 223 20.41 9.16 4.46
CA ARG A 223 20.77 8.92 3.06
C ARG A 223 21.44 7.57 2.84
N SER A 224 22.30 7.14 3.77
CA SER A 224 23.00 5.85 3.70
C SER A 224 22.07 4.63 3.74
N ASN A 225 20.81 4.81 4.17
CA ASN A 225 19.77 3.78 4.17
C ASN A 225 18.96 3.74 2.85
N SER A 226 19.44 4.46 1.81
CA SER A 226 18.82 4.51 0.49
C SER A 226 19.85 4.34 -0.63
N THR A 227 19.39 3.92 -1.80
CA THR A 227 20.18 3.92 -3.04
C THR A 227 19.60 4.91 -4.05
N PRO A 228 20.39 5.40 -5.03
CA PRO A 228 19.88 6.24 -6.11
C PRO A 228 18.67 5.63 -6.83
N GLU A 229 18.68 4.32 -7.07
CA GLU A 229 17.58 3.59 -7.70
C GLU A 229 16.33 3.60 -6.82
N SER A 230 16.48 3.40 -5.51
CA SER A 230 15.35 3.47 -4.56
C SER A 230 14.74 4.87 -4.48
N LEU A 231 15.55 5.93 -4.60
CA LEU A 231 15.07 7.31 -4.60
C LEU A 231 14.30 7.64 -5.89
N VAL A 232 14.79 7.17 -7.04
CA VAL A 232 14.08 7.30 -8.32
C VAL A 232 12.75 6.57 -8.28
N GLU A 233 12.73 5.34 -7.76
CA GLU A 233 11.50 4.56 -7.63
C GLU A 233 10.53 5.20 -6.64
N GLY A 234 11.02 5.64 -5.48
CA GLY A 234 10.23 6.36 -4.47
C GLY A 234 9.58 7.61 -5.02
N LYS A 235 10.33 8.42 -5.79
CA LYS A 235 9.82 9.60 -6.47
C LYS A 235 8.73 9.26 -7.48
N ARG A 236 8.92 8.21 -8.28
CA ARG A 236 7.93 7.74 -9.26
C ARG A 236 6.63 7.31 -8.59
N ILE A 237 6.72 6.51 -7.52
CA ILE A 237 5.56 6.06 -6.75
C ILE A 237 4.87 7.26 -6.09
N TYR A 238 5.62 8.17 -5.49
CA TYR A 238 5.08 9.38 -4.85
C TYR A 238 4.28 10.24 -5.84
N ALA A 239 4.87 10.52 -7.01
CA ALA A 239 4.21 11.30 -8.04
C ALA A 239 2.90 10.64 -8.52
N ALA A 240 2.91 9.32 -8.68
CA ALA A 240 1.74 8.58 -9.15
C ALA A 240 0.63 8.42 -8.10
N ASN A 241 0.97 8.33 -6.80
CA ASN A 241 0.04 7.85 -5.78
C ASN A 241 -0.18 8.82 -4.60
N CYS A 242 0.76 9.73 -4.33
CA CYS A 242 0.78 10.52 -3.10
C CYS A 242 0.60 12.03 -3.37
N ALA A 243 1.20 12.53 -4.46
CA ALA A 243 1.27 13.96 -4.77
C ALA A 243 -0.10 14.63 -4.97
N ALA A 244 -1.11 13.89 -5.43
CA ALA A 244 -2.46 14.44 -5.59
C ALA A 244 -3.05 15.00 -4.29
N CYS A 245 -2.71 14.39 -3.14
CA CYS A 245 -3.13 14.87 -1.81
C CYS A 245 -2.01 15.66 -1.11
N HIS A 246 -0.78 15.16 -1.13
CA HIS A 246 0.33 15.74 -0.38
C HIS A 246 1.08 16.86 -1.11
N GLY A 247 0.77 17.11 -2.38
CA GLY A 247 1.42 18.11 -3.23
C GLY A 247 2.73 17.62 -3.84
N GLU A 248 3.09 18.12 -5.02
CA GLU A 248 4.37 17.78 -5.67
C GLU A 248 5.59 18.19 -4.83
N THR A 249 5.45 19.26 -4.04
CA THR A 249 6.47 19.76 -3.11
C THR A 249 6.35 19.18 -1.70
N GLY A 250 5.40 18.27 -1.45
CA GLY A 250 5.19 17.66 -0.14
C GLY A 250 4.47 18.54 0.90
N ALA A 251 4.03 19.76 0.54
CA ALA A 251 3.49 20.74 1.49
C ALA A 251 2.03 20.49 1.96
N GLY A 252 1.50 19.29 1.73
CA GLY A 252 0.11 18.92 2.04
C GLY A 252 -0.93 19.72 1.26
N ASN A 253 -0.53 20.32 0.13
CA ASN A 253 -1.32 21.25 -0.68
C ASN A 253 -1.65 20.69 -2.07
N GLY A 254 -1.72 19.35 -2.18
CA GLY A 254 -2.11 18.70 -3.44
C GLY A 254 -3.51 19.14 -3.88
N VAL A 255 -3.79 18.96 -5.17
CA VAL A 255 -5.07 19.36 -5.79
C VAL A 255 -6.30 18.78 -5.07
N MET A 256 -6.14 17.66 -4.35
CA MET A 256 -7.18 17.01 -3.57
C MET A 256 -7.28 17.44 -2.11
N ALA A 257 -6.32 18.21 -1.59
CA ALA A 257 -6.30 18.59 -0.19
C ALA A 257 -7.56 19.37 0.21
N ALA A 258 -8.04 20.27 -0.65
CA ALA A 258 -9.22 21.09 -0.39
C ALA A 258 -10.55 20.32 -0.55
N SER A 259 -10.66 19.49 -1.58
CA SER A 259 -11.89 18.71 -1.84
C SER A 259 -12.09 17.63 -0.77
N LEU A 260 -11.02 16.95 -0.36
CA LEU A 260 -11.06 15.99 0.75
C LEU A 260 -11.49 16.67 2.05
N ALA A 261 -11.01 17.90 2.30
CA ALA A 261 -11.36 18.62 3.51
C ALA A 261 -12.86 18.94 3.60
N SER A 262 -13.44 19.37 2.48
CA SER A 262 -14.87 19.62 2.35
C SER A 262 -15.69 18.33 2.51
N GLN A 263 -15.29 17.24 1.85
CA GLN A 263 -15.99 15.95 1.90
C GLN A 263 -16.01 15.35 3.31
N LEU A 264 -14.86 15.27 3.99
CA LEU A 264 -14.79 14.72 5.35
C LEU A 264 -15.59 15.54 6.36
N THR A 265 -15.62 16.87 6.18
CA THR A 265 -16.48 17.75 6.99
C THR A 265 -17.97 17.41 6.77
N ALA A 266 -18.37 17.19 5.52
CA ALA A 266 -19.74 16.84 5.17
C ALA A 266 -20.16 15.42 5.64
N GLU A 267 -19.26 14.44 5.57
CA GLU A 267 -19.54 13.03 5.88
C GLU A 267 -19.47 12.72 7.39
N PHE A 268 -18.52 13.33 8.12
CA PHE A 268 -18.23 12.96 9.51
C PHE A 268 -18.39 14.12 10.50
N GLY A 269 -18.66 15.35 10.06
CA GLY A 269 -18.87 16.51 10.95
C GLY A 269 -17.64 16.93 11.78
N HIS A 270 -16.50 16.27 11.60
CA HIS A 270 -15.22 16.61 12.23
C HIS A 270 -14.32 17.27 11.18
N GLY A 271 -13.67 18.36 11.57
CA GLY A 271 -12.79 19.13 10.68
C GLY A 271 -11.73 18.22 10.09
N ALA A 272 -11.76 18.09 8.77
CA ALA A 272 -10.80 17.28 8.05
C ALA A 272 -9.38 17.75 8.34
N THR A 273 -8.54 16.87 8.87
CA THR A 273 -7.12 17.15 8.98
C THR A 273 -6.52 17.25 7.58
N LYS A 274 -5.93 18.41 7.26
CA LYS A 274 -5.14 18.62 6.05
C LYS A 274 -4.17 17.45 5.84
N PRO A 275 -3.93 16.99 4.59
CA PRO A 275 -2.87 16.04 4.31
C PRO A 275 -1.54 16.46 4.96
N ALA A 276 -0.76 15.46 5.40
CA ALA A 276 0.50 15.71 6.06
C ALA A 276 1.42 16.59 5.20
N ASP A 277 2.04 17.57 5.85
CA ASP A 277 3.05 18.46 5.29
C ASP A 277 4.43 17.84 5.57
N PHE A 278 5.03 17.25 4.54
CA PHE A 278 6.34 16.62 4.61
C PHE A 278 7.49 17.63 4.58
N THR A 279 7.21 18.94 4.47
CA THR A 279 8.23 20.00 4.59
C THR A 279 8.34 20.54 6.02
N ASP A 280 7.40 20.17 6.90
CA ASP A 280 7.36 20.54 8.31
C ASP A 280 8.39 19.73 9.12
N PRO A 281 9.53 20.33 9.53
CA PRO A 281 10.59 19.59 10.22
C PRO A 281 10.13 19.08 11.58
N ALA A 282 9.19 19.77 12.26
CA ALA A 282 8.69 19.31 13.55
C ALA A 282 7.94 17.98 13.40
N LYS A 283 7.24 17.75 12.29
CA LYS A 283 6.54 16.48 12.06
C LYS A 283 7.45 15.39 11.51
N MET A 284 8.24 15.71 10.50
CA MET A 284 9.08 14.71 9.84
C MET A 284 10.20 14.24 10.77
N LEU A 285 10.90 15.15 11.44
CA LEU A 285 12.07 14.79 12.24
C LEU A 285 11.72 14.10 13.57
N GLY A 286 10.46 14.17 14.00
CA GLY A 286 9.95 13.45 15.17
C GLY A 286 9.36 12.08 14.84
N ALA A 287 9.15 11.77 13.56
CA ALA A 287 8.62 10.49 13.12
C ALA A 287 9.75 9.48 12.87
N SER A 288 9.65 8.28 13.42
CA SER A 288 10.53 7.17 13.03
C SER A 288 10.14 6.60 11.66
N PRO A 289 11.06 5.99 10.90
CA PRO A 289 10.69 5.31 9.65
C PRO A 289 9.62 4.23 9.85
N ALA A 290 9.64 3.49 10.98
CA ALA A 290 8.59 2.54 11.34
C ALA A 290 7.21 3.20 11.51
N LEU A 291 7.15 4.39 12.12
CA LEU A 291 5.91 5.16 12.25
C LEU A 291 5.35 5.53 10.87
N LEU A 292 6.19 6.10 10.01
CA LEU A 292 5.76 6.52 8.66
C LEU A 292 5.40 5.30 7.78
N GLN A 293 6.14 4.20 7.88
CA GLN A 293 5.78 2.93 7.21
C GLN A 293 4.40 2.46 7.66
N GLY A 294 4.16 2.44 8.98
CA GLY A 294 2.86 2.09 9.56
C GLY A 294 1.72 2.94 9.01
N LYS A 295 1.92 4.26 8.90
CA LYS A 295 0.94 5.18 8.29
C LYS A 295 0.65 4.85 6.83
N ILE A 296 1.65 4.50 6.03
CA ILE A 296 1.46 4.14 4.62
C ILE A 296 0.67 2.83 4.50
N ILE A 297 1.10 1.78 5.20
CA ILE A 297 0.53 0.44 5.02
C ILE A 297 -0.89 0.33 5.60
N ARG A 298 -1.17 1.00 6.73
CA ARG A 298 -2.46 0.99 7.41
C ARG A 298 -3.41 2.08 6.90
N GLY A 299 -2.88 3.19 6.40
CA GLY A 299 -3.64 4.42 6.17
C GLY A 299 -3.83 5.24 7.45
N GLY A 300 -4.35 6.45 7.28
CA GLY A 300 -4.63 7.40 8.36
C GLY A 300 -6.08 7.31 8.80
N MET A 301 -6.33 6.80 10.01
CA MET A 301 -7.67 6.79 10.58
C MET A 301 -8.17 8.22 10.77
N GLY A 302 -9.37 8.53 10.28
CA GLY A 302 -9.96 9.86 10.37
C GLY A 302 -9.36 10.93 9.44
N THR A 303 -8.33 10.60 8.63
CA THR A 303 -7.67 11.57 7.74
C THR A 303 -8.08 11.42 6.26
N GLY A 304 -8.85 10.38 5.93
CA GLY A 304 -9.18 10.03 4.55
C GLY A 304 -7.99 9.46 3.74
N MET A 305 -6.83 9.24 4.38
CA MET A 305 -5.67 8.63 3.72
C MET A 305 -5.94 7.13 3.49
N PRO A 306 -5.91 6.66 2.23
CA PRO A 306 -6.12 5.24 1.91
C PRO A 306 -5.03 4.35 2.51
N TYR A 307 -5.36 3.08 2.74
CA TYR A 307 -4.38 2.06 3.11
C TYR A 307 -3.61 1.59 1.85
N TRP A 308 -2.29 1.55 1.90
CA TRP A 308 -1.44 1.17 0.75
C TRP A 308 -0.76 -0.19 0.87
N GLY A 309 -0.89 -0.87 2.01
CA GLY A 309 -0.22 -2.14 2.27
C GLY A 309 -0.46 -3.22 1.19
N PRO A 310 -1.70 -3.44 0.73
CA PRO A 310 -1.98 -4.41 -0.34
C PRO A 310 -1.63 -3.93 -1.76
N ILE A 311 -1.17 -2.68 -1.92
CA ILE A 311 -0.81 -2.10 -3.21
C ILE A 311 0.71 -2.10 -3.39
N LEU A 312 1.42 -1.55 -2.41
CA LEU A 312 2.87 -1.42 -2.45
C LEU A 312 3.53 -2.65 -1.86
N THR A 313 4.62 -3.11 -2.47
CA THR A 313 5.53 -4.05 -1.81
C THR A 313 6.24 -3.37 -0.64
N GLU A 314 6.87 -4.16 0.22
CA GLU A 314 7.69 -3.62 1.30
C GLU A 314 8.82 -2.73 0.76
N SER A 315 9.54 -3.18 -0.28
CA SER A 315 10.62 -2.41 -0.90
C SER A 315 10.12 -1.10 -1.52
N GLN A 316 8.95 -1.10 -2.16
CA GLN A 316 8.31 0.10 -2.69
C GLN A 316 7.90 1.08 -1.58
N THR A 317 7.40 0.56 -0.46
CA THR A 317 7.07 1.38 0.72
C THR A 317 8.31 2.07 1.27
N TRP A 318 9.42 1.33 1.42
CA TRP A 318 10.70 1.90 1.87
C TRP A 318 11.27 2.90 0.86
N ALA A 319 11.15 2.64 -0.45
CA ALA A 319 11.57 3.58 -1.49
C ALA A 319 10.82 4.92 -1.40
N VAL A 320 9.49 4.89 -1.22
CA VAL A 320 8.70 6.11 -0.98
C VAL A 320 9.18 6.83 0.27
N LEU A 321 9.39 6.13 1.38
CA LEU A 321 9.90 6.74 2.62
C LEU A 321 11.25 7.42 2.42
N SER A 322 12.20 6.76 1.75
CA SER A 322 13.49 7.35 1.38
C SER A 322 13.31 8.66 0.61
N TYR A 323 12.37 8.69 -0.33
CA TYR A 323 12.03 9.91 -1.07
C TYR A 323 11.37 10.98 -0.18
N LEU A 324 10.49 10.63 0.77
CA LEU A 324 9.84 11.60 1.66
C LEU A 324 10.87 12.39 2.49
N TRP A 325 11.96 11.75 2.92
CA TRP A 325 13.02 12.43 3.67
C TRP A 325 13.69 13.55 2.88
N THR A 326 13.65 13.50 1.54
CA THR A 326 14.19 14.54 0.65
C THR A 326 13.38 15.84 0.68
N PHE A 327 12.26 15.91 1.41
CA PHE A 327 11.54 17.17 1.64
C PHE A 327 12.11 17.98 2.82
N VAL A 328 12.80 17.31 3.77
CA VAL A 328 13.37 17.95 4.98
C VAL A 328 14.89 17.86 5.09
N MET A 329 15.53 16.97 4.32
CA MET A 329 16.99 16.80 4.25
C MET A 329 17.41 16.75 2.79
N ASP A 330 18.66 17.10 2.48
CA ASP A 330 19.24 16.95 1.13
C ASP A 330 20.17 15.72 0.99
#